data_AF-A0A2X3EW62-F1
#
_entry.id   AF-A0A2X3EW62-F1
#
_cell.length_a   1.000
_cell.length_b   1.000
_cell.length_c   1.000
_cell.angle_alpha   90.00
_cell.angle_beta   90.00
_cell.angle_gamma   90.00
#
_symmetry.space_group_name_H-M   'P 1'
#
loop_
_entity.id
_entity.type
_entity.pdbx_description
1 polymer ?
#
loop_
_entity_poly.entity_id
_entity_poly.type
_entity_poly.pdbx_seq_one_letter_code
_entity_poly.pdbx_strand_id
1 'polypeptide(L)'
;MSHVPDWLQWLNYLLWPVVVLSILLVFGYFFSTIANWIAAPFSGLLAEQLEARLTGATPPDVGVFGIMKDIPRIMKREWQKLAWYLPRAIVLLLLYFIPGVGQTVAPVLWFLFSAWMLAIQYCDYPFDNHKVPFKTMREALRSRKVMNMQFGALTSLFTMIPVLNLVILPVAICGATAMWVDCYRDRHASWK
;
A
#
# COMPACT_ATOMS: atom_id res chain seq x y z
N MET A 1 -31.02 26.08 17.18
CA MET A 1 -31.60 24.95 16.43
C MET A 1 -33.03 25.30 16.03
N SER A 2 -33.23 26.30 15.17
CA SER A 2 -34.55 26.92 14.91
C SER A 2 -34.85 27.09 13.41
N HIS A 3 -34.32 26.20 12.56
CA HIS A 3 -34.52 26.26 11.11
C HIS A 3 -35.25 25.04 10.52
N VAL A 4 -35.76 24.13 11.37
CA VAL A 4 -36.52 22.97 10.92
C VAL A 4 -37.96 23.13 11.41
N PRO A 5 -38.96 23.24 10.51
CA PRO A 5 -40.38 23.30 10.87
C PRO A 5 -40.79 22.11 11.74
N ASP A 6 -41.75 22.29 12.66
CA ASP A 6 -42.12 21.24 13.63
C ASP A 6 -42.59 19.91 12.99
N TRP A 7 -43.15 19.97 11.79
CA TRP A 7 -43.56 18.78 11.02
C TRP A 7 -42.38 17.97 10.44
N LEU A 8 -41.17 18.54 10.42
CA LEU A 8 -39.92 17.92 9.95
C LEU A 8 -39.02 17.42 11.10
N GLN A 9 -39.46 17.50 12.37
CA GLN A 9 -38.65 17.01 13.49
C GLN A 9 -38.33 15.51 13.40
N TRP A 10 -39.19 14.70 12.78
CA TRP A 10 -38.90 13.28 12.53
C TRP A 10 -37.67 13.08 11.62
N LEU A 11 -37.39 14.04 10.72
CA LEU A 11 -36.22 14.00 9.86
C LEU A 11 -34.92 14.21 10.67
N ASN A 12 -34.99 14.90 11.81
CA ASN A 12 -33.84 15.09 12.70
C ASN A 12 -33.34 13.76 13.28
N TYR A 13 -34.25 12.82 13.58
CA TYR A 13 -33.89 11.46 14.02
C TYR A 13 -33.11 10.67 12.97
N LEU A 14 -33.31 10.96 11.68
CA LEU A 14 -32.57 10.35 10.58
C LEU A 14 -31.29 11.14 10.24
N LEU A 15 -31.35 12.47 10.27
CA LEU A 15 -30.23 13.36 9.98
C LEU A 15 -29.12 13.24 11.02
N TRP A 16 -29.44 13.07 12.29
CA TRP A 16 -28.43 13.04 13.35
C TRP A 16 -27.47 11.85 13.22
N PRO A 17 -27.94 10.59 13.03
CA PRO A 17 -27.06 9.47 12.71
C PRO A 17 -26.26 9.68 11.42
N VAL A 18 -26.89 10.20 10.36
CA VAL A 18 -26.22 10.45 9.08
C VAL A 18 -25.09 11.48 9.24
N VAL A 19 -25.34 12.57 9.96
CA VAL A 19 -24.34 13.62 10.22
C VAL A 19 -23.20 13.09 11.08
N VAL A 20 -23.49 12.39 12.17
CA VAL A 20 -22.45 11.80 13.03
C VAL A 20 -21.62 10.78 12.26
N LEU A 21 -22.25 9.90 11.50
CA LEU A 21 -21.57 8.87 10.70
C LEU A 21 -20.75 9.51 9.58
N SER A 22 -21.26 10.58 8.96
CA SER A 22 -20.51 11.36 7.96
C SER A 22 -19.29 12.03 8.57
N ILE A 23 -19.42 12.65 9.75
CA ILE A 23 -18.30 13.28 10.46
C ILE A 23 -17.25 12.21 10.82
N LEU A 24 -17.67 11.07 11.36
CA LEU A 24 -16.77 9.96 11.70
C LEU A 24 -16.04 9.42 10.46
N LEU A 25 -16.75 9.27 9.33
CA LEU A 25 -16.15 8.81 8.08
C LEU A 25 -15.15 9.82 7.52
N VAL A 26 -15.53 11.10 7.42
CA VAL A 26 -14.65 12.15 6.90
C VAL A 26 -13.42 12.32 7.80
N PHE A 27 -13.62 12.38 9.11
CA PHE A 27 -12.53 12.50 10.07
C PHE A 27 -11.63 11.26 10.07
N GLY A 28 -12.22 10.06 10.04
CA GLY A 28 -11.49 8.79 9.97
C GLY A 28 -10.64 8.68 8.70
N TYR A 29 -11.21 9.03 7.54
CA TYR A 29 -10.49 9.01 6.28
C TYR A 29 -9.38 10.07 6.21
N PHE A 30 -9.67 11.28 6.72
CA PHE A 30 -8.70 12.37 6.80
C PHE A 30 -7.52 11.99 7.71
N PHE A 31 -7.81 11.50 8.91
CA PHE A 31 -6.80 11.01 9.84
C PHE A 31 -5.98 9.87 9.23
N SER A 32 -6.63 8.88 8.60
CA SER A 32 -5.95 7.76 7.94
C SER A 32 -5.02 8.24 6.82
N THR A 33 -5.46 9.22 6.02
CA THR A 33 -4.64 9.81 4.95
C THR A 33 -3.38 10.47 5.52
N ILE A 34 -3.52 11.28 6.57
CA ILE A 34 -2.39 11.93 7.25
C ILE A 34 -1.47 10.90 7.89
N ALA A 35 -2.03 9.91 8.60
CA ALA A 35 -1.26 8.84 9.23
C ALA A 35 -0.44 8.06 8.20
N ASN A 36 -1.02 7.74 7.03
CA ASN A 36 -0.30 7.08 5.94
C ASN A 36 0.82 7.96 5.36
N TRP A 37 0.58 9.27 5.21
CA TRP A 37 1.62 10.21 4.78
C TRP A 37 2.78 10.31 5.77
N ILE A 38 2.48 10.30 7.07
CA ILE A 38 3.49 10.29 8.12
C ILE A 38 4.20 8.94 8.18
N ALA A 39 3.50 7.82 7.97
CA ALA A 39 4.08 6.47 8.00
C ALA A 39 5.00 6.17 6.81
N ALA A 40 4.79 6.81 5.66
CA ALA A 40 5.60 6.61 4.46
C ALA A 40 7.12 6.82 4.69
N PRO A 41 7.61 7.93 5.28
CA PRO A 41 9.03 8.11 5.57
C PRO A 41 9.57 7.10 6.60
N PHE A 42 8.79 6.75 7.63
CA PHE A 42 9.20 5.70 8.59
C PHE A 42 9.33 4.34 7.92
N SER A 43 8.47 4.05 6.94
CA SER A 43 8.53 2.81 6.17
C SER A 43 9.80 2.69 5.33
N GLY A 44 10.24 3.80 4.71
CA GLY A 44 11.52 3.88 4.00
C GLY A 44 12.72 3.67 4.94
N LEU A 45 12.74 4.38 6.08
CA LEU A 45 13.80 4.28 7.09
C LEU A 45 13.90 2.87 7.68
N LEU A 46 12.77 2.23 7.99
CA LEU A 46 12.73 0.86 8.50
C LEU A 46 13.35 -0.12 7.49
N ALA A 47 13.06 0.07 6.19
CA ALA A 47 13.65 -0.74 5.14
C ALA A 47 15.18 -0.56 5.07
N GLU A 48 15.70 0.67 5.13
CA GLU A 48 17.14 0.93 5.12
C GLU A 48 17.85 0.33 6.35
N GLN A 49 17.28 0.54 7.54
CA GLN A 49 17.86 0.03 8.80
C GLN A 49 17.88 -1.49 8.84
N LEU A 50 16.84 -2.15 8.33
CA LEU A 50 16.82 -3.60 8.26
C LEU A 50 17.80 -4.13 7.22
N GLU A 51 17.89 -3.50 6.05
CA GLU A 51 18.87 -3.85 5.03
C GLU A 51 20.30 -3.72 5.56
N ALA A 52 20.62 -2.63 6.26
CA ALA A 52 21.89 -2.45 6.94
C ALA A 52 22.19 -3.58 7.96
N ARG A 53 21.19 -3.96 8.77
CA ARG A 53 21.35 -5.07 9.73
C ARG A 53 21.56 -6.42 9.07
N LEU A 54 20.86 -6.70 7.97
CA LEU A 54 20.98 -7.98 7.24
C LEU A 54 22.27 -8.06 6.42
N THR A 55 22.78 -6.93 5.94
CA THR A 55 23.98 -6.89 5.07
C THR A 55 25.26 -6.60 5.84
N GLY A 56 25.17 -6.14 7.09
CA GLY A 56 26.31 -5.71 7.89
C GLY A 56 26.94 -4.39 7.42
N ALA A 57 26.34 -3.71 6.44
CA ALA A 57 26.81 -2.44 5.93
C ALA A 57 26.25 -1.27 6.75
N THR A 58 27.07 -0.26 7.01
CA THR A 58 26.62 0.99 7.64
C THR A 58 25.70 1.75 6.68
N PRO A 59 24.46 2.07 7.08
CA PRO A 59 23.56 2.81 6.21
C PRO A 59 24.14 4.21 5.97
N PRO A 60 24.07 4.77 4.74
CA PRO A 60 24.29 6.19 4.56
C PRO A 60 23.28 6.93 5.45
N ASP A 61 23.75 7.91 6.19
CA ASP A 61 23.02 8.64 7.22
C ASP A 61 22.01 9.61 6.57
N VAL A 62 21.02 9.06 5.86
CA VAL A 62 19.95 9.83 5.22
C VAL A 62 18.89 10.08 6.29
N GLY A 63 19.15 11.03 7.18
CA GLY A 63 18.20 11.43 8.21
C GLY A 63 16.83 11.81 7.62
N VAL A 64 15.80 11.86 8.47
CA VAL A 64 14.40 12.20 8.13
C VAL A 64 14.28 13.40 7.17
N PHE A 65 15.21 14.36 7.26
CA PHE A 65 15.30 15.55 6.42
C PHE A 65 15.66 15.28 4.94
N GLY A 66 16.46 14.23 4.67
CA GLY A 66 16.78 13.79 3.30
C GLY A 66 15.58 13.15 2.61
N ILE A 67 14.81 12.34 3.35
CA ILE A 67 13.57 11.72 2.86
C ILE A 67 12.50 12.78 2.57
N MET A 68 12.46 13.86 3.36
CA MET A 68 11.54 14.97 3.13
C MET A 68 11.78 15.67 1.77
N LYS A 69 13.05 15.73 1.32
CA LYS A 69 13.39 16.21 -0.04
C LYS A 69 13.01 15.21 -1.14
N ASP A 70 12.92 13.93 -0.80
CA ASP A 70 12.50 12.87 -1.73
C ASP A 70 10.97 12.65 -1.74
N ILE A 71 10.19 13.31 -0.87
CA ILE A 71 8.71 13.30 -0.89
C ILE A 71 8.12 13.52 -2.29
N PRO A 72 8.48 14.56 -3.08
CA PRO A 72 7.90 14.76 -4.40
C PRO A 72 8.20 13.60 -5.37
N ARG A 73 9.35 12.94 -5.20
CA ARG A 73 9.71 11.73 -5.96
C ARG A 73 8.85 10.54 -5.51
N ILE A 74 8.71 10.32 -4.21
CA ILE A 74 7.87 9.25 -3.63
C ILE A 74 6.41 9.44 -4.07
N MET A 75 5.89 10.66 -4.02
CA MET A 75 4.53 10.99 -4.50
C MET A 75 4.35 10.71 -5.98
N LYS A 76 5.34 11.06 -6.82
CA LYS A 76 5.32 10.71 -8.26
C LYS A 76 5.30 9.20 -8.47
N ARG A 77 6.02 8.43 -7.64
CA ARG A 77 6.07 6.98 -7.70
C ARG A 77 4.74 6.36 -7.26
N GLU A 78 4.13 6.87 -6.20
CA GLU A 78 2.80 6.46 -5.76
C GLU A 78 1.73 6.77 -6.82
N TRP A 79 1.85 7.91 -7.50
CA TRP A 79 0.99 8.24 -8.64
C TRP A 79 1.16 7.26 -9.80
N GLN A 80 2.39 6.81 -10.09
CA GLN A 80 2.65 5.79 -11.12
C GLN A 80 2.04 4.44 -10.74
N LYS A 81 2.08 4.05 -9.46
CA LYS A 81 1.38 2.85 -8.96
C LYS A 81 -0.13 2.99 -9.13
N LEU A 82 -0.70 4.13 -8.76
CA LEU A 82 -2.13 4.39 -8.86
C LEU A 82 -2.59 4.41 -10.33
N ALA A 83 -1.86 5.09 -11.21
CA ALA A 83 -2.11 5.10 -12.66
C ALA A 83 -1.97 3.71 -13.29
N TRP A 84 -1.12 2.84 -12.75
CA TRP A 84 -1.02 1.45 -13.18
C TRP A 84 -2.16 0.59 -12.62
N TYR A 85 -2.58 0.83 -11.38
CA TYR A 85 -3.64 0.08 -10.69
C TYR A 85 -5.03 0.38 -11.27
N LEU A 86 -5.35 1.67 -11.43
CA LEU A 86 -6.68 2.17 -11.78
C LEU A 86 -7.30 1.51 -13.03
N PRO A 87 -6.63 1.45 -14.20
CA PRO A 87 -7.21 0.83 -15.38
C PRO A 87 -7.47 -0.67 -15.20
N ARG A 88 -6.65 -1.37 -14.42
CA ARG A 88 -6.79 -2.82 -14.17
C ARG A 88 -7.91 -3.10 -13.18
N ALA A 89 -8.03 -2.28 -12.15
CA ALA A 89 -9.14 -2.31 -11.21
C ALA A 89 -10.48 -2.06 -11.93
N ILE A 90 -10.53 -1.09 -12.86
CA ILE A 90 -11.72 -0.82 -13.67
C ILE A 90 -12.08 -2.02 -14.55
N VAL A 91 -11.10 -2.66 -15.22
CA VAL A 91 -11.36 -3.87 -16.03
C VAL A 91 -11.92 -5.02 -15.17
N LEU A 92 -11.37 -5.24 -13.98
CA LEU A 92 -11.87 -6.23 -13.03
C LEU A 92 -13.27 -5.89 -12.52
N LEU A 93 -13.55 -4.61 -12.28
CA LEU A 93 -14.88 -4.13 -11.90
C LEU A 93 -15.89 -4.41 -13.01
N LEU A 94 -15.54 -4.11 -14.28
CA LEU A 94 -16.39 -4.40 -15.43
C LEU A 94 -16.63 -5.90 -15.60
N LEU A 95 -15.62 -6.74 -15.31
CA LEU A 95 -15.77 -8.20 -15.33
C LEU A 95 -16.79 -8.68 -14.29
N TYR A 96 -16.89 -8.02 -13.13
CA TYR A 96 -17.86 -8.34 -12.09
C TYR A 96 -19.32 -8.15 -12.56
N PHE A 97 -19.56 -7.25 -13.52
CA PHE A 97 -20.89 -7.03 -14.11
C PHE A 97 -21.34 -8.14 -15.07
N ILE A 98 -20.47 -9.09 -15.45
CA ILE A 98 -20.85 -10.21 -16.31
C ILE A 98 -21.50 -11.31 -15.45
N PRO A 99 -22.81 -11.56 -15.57
CA PRO A 99 -23.49 -12.59 -14.77
C PRO A 99 -22.93 -13.99 -15.07
N GLY A 100 -22.82 -14.84 -14.05
CA GLY A 100 -22.29 -16.20 -14.15
C GLY A 100 -20.76 -16.31 -14.06
N VAL A 101 -20.02 -15.63 -14.95
CA VAL A 101 -18.54 -15.69 -14.98
C VAL A 101 -17.90 -14.68 -14.03
N GLY A 102 -18.47 -13.47 -13.95
CA GLY A 102 -17.95 -12.39 -13.12
C GLY A 102 -17.94 -12.74 -11.64
N GLN A 103 -19.00 -13.37 -11.12
CA GLN A 103 -19.09 -13.67 -9.69
C GLN A 103 -18.16 -14.79 -9.21
N THR A 104 -17.76 -15.71 -10.08
CA THR A 104 -16.86 -16.82 -9.73
C THR A 104 -15.40 -16.49 -10.00
N VAL A 105 -15.11 -15.86 -11.15
CA VAL A 105 -13.74 -15.57 -11.59
C VAL A 105 -13.24 -14.24 -11.05
N ALA A 106 -14.10 -13.20 -10.95
CA ALA A 106 -13.64 -11.88 -10.53
C ALA A 106 -13.09 -11.85 -9.10
N PRO A 107 -13.68 -12.52 -8.07
CA PRO A 107 -13.09 -12.51 -6.72
C PRO A 107 -11.70 -13.12 -6.68
N VAL A 108 -11.47 -14.21 -7.43
CA VAL A 108 -10.15 -14.87 -7.51
C VAL A 108 -9.15 -13.95 -8.20
N LEU A 109 -9.51 -13.39 -9.36
CA LEU A 109 -8.64 -12.44 -10.07
C LEU A 109 -8.38 -11.17 -9.25
N TRP A 110 -9.38 -10.68 -8.52
CA TRP A 110 -9.27 -9.53 -7.64
C TRP A 110 -8.31 -9.81 -6.48
N PHE A 111 -8.41 -10.97 -5.86
CA PHE A 111 -7.49 -11.39 -4.81
C PHE A 111 -6.06 -11.52 -5.34
N LEU A 112 -5.86 -12.20 -6.46
CA LEU A 112 -4.54 -12.34 -7.11
C LEU A 112 -3.95 -10.98 -7.50
N PHE A 113 -4.79 -10.06 -7.98
CA PHE A 113 -4.38 -8.70 -8.32
C PHE A 113 -4.04 -7.88 -7.07
N SER A 114 -4.84 -8.01 -6.00
CA SER A 114 -4.60 -7.34 -4.71
C SER A 114 -3.31 -7.84 -4.05
N ALA A 115 -3.07 -9.15 -4.07
CA ALA A 115 -1.84 -9.76 -3.63
C ALA A 115 -0.63 -9.20 -4.41
N TRP A 116 -0.73 -9.15 -5.75
CA TRP A 116 0.32 -8.58 -6.58
C TRP A 116 0.56 -7.08 -6.28
N MET A 117 -0.52 -6.33 -6.03
CA MET A 117 -0.43 -4.91 -5.68
C MET A 117 0.26 -4.71 -4.32
N LEU A 118 -0.06 -5.51 -3.32
CA LEU A 118 0.61 -5.48 -2.02
C LEU A 118 2.09 -5.82 -2.14
N ALA A 119 2.43 -6.84 -2.94
CA ALA A 119 3.82 -7.17 -3.21
C ALA A 119 4.56 -5.99 -3.87
N ILE A 120 3.96 -5.35 -4.88
CA ILE A 120 4.53 -4.13 -5.46
C ILE A 120 4.68 -3.05 -4.40
N GLN A 121 3.65 -2.77 -3.60
CA GLN A 121 3.65 -1.68 -2.62
C GLN A 121 4.80 -1.81 -1.62
N TYR A 122 4.96 -2.99 -1.01
CA TYR A 122 5.98 -3.21 0.01
C TYR A 122 7.38 -3.42 -0.55
N CYS A 123 7.51 -4.09 -1.71
CA CYS A 123 8.81 -4.21 -2.38
C CYS A 123 9.28 -2.87 -2.95
N ASP A 124 8.38 -1.90 -3.15
CA ASP A 124 8.78 -0.60 -3.68
C ASP A 124 9.73 0.17 -2.77
N TYR A 125 9.57 0.04 -1.45
CA TYR A 125 10.37 0.75 -0.46
C TYR A 125 11.89 0.48 -0.62
N PRO A 126 12.40 -0.75 -0.58
CA PRO A 126 13.83 -1.01 -0.76
C PRO A 126 14.35 -0.64 -2.16
N PHE A 127 13.52 -0.81 -3.20
CA PHE A 127 13.88 -0.41 -4.57
C PHE A 127 13.94 1.11 -4.74
N ASP A 128 13.08 1.88 -4.06
CA ASP A 128 13.10 3.36 -4.12
C ASP A 128 14.24 3.95 -3.31
N ASN A 129 14.62 3.33 -2.18
CA ASN A 129 15.83 3.68 -1.44
C ASN A 129 17.08 3.61 -2.33
N HIS A 130 17.15 2.58 -3.19
CA HIS A 130 18.21 2.41 -4.21
C HIS A 130 18.00 3.23 -5.48
N LYS A 131 16.98 4.09 -5.50
CA LYS A 131 16.61 4.94 -6.61
C LYS A 131 16.30 4.21 -7.93
N VAL A 132 15.98 2.91 -7.88
CA VAL A 132 15.71 2.08 -9.06
C VAL A 132 14.42 2.55 -9.75
N PRO A 133 14.40 2.71 -11.10
CA PRO A 133 13.20 3.11 -11.83
C PRO A 133 12.05 2.10 -11.69
N PHE A 134 10.80 2.59 -11.63
CA PHE A 134 9.59 1.75 -11.50
C PHE A 134 9.46 0.69 -12.61
N LYS A 135 9.90 1.00 -13.84
CA LYS A 135 9.90 0.04 -14.96
C LYS A 135 10.81 -1.16 -14.67
N THR A 136 12.03 -0.89 -14.22
CA THR A 136 13.04 -1.90 -13.87
C THR A 136 12.59 -2.74 -12.67
N MET A 137 11.99 -2.10 -11.66
CA MET A 137 11.41 -2.78 -10.49
C MET A 137 10.31 -3.77 -10.92
N ARG A 138 9.40 -3.34 -11.79
CA ARG A 138 8.35 -4.22 -12.33
C ARG A 138 8.92 -5.39 -13.14
N GLU A 139 9.95 -5.17 -13.94
CA GLU A 139 10.60 -6.24 -14.70
C GLU A 139 11.30 -7.25 -13.77
N ALA A 140 11.99 -6.76 -12.74
CA ALA A 140 12.60 -7.59 -11.70
C ALA A 140 11.55 -8.43 -10.97
N LEU A 141 10.45 -7.82 -10.52
CA LEU A 141 9.34 -8.54 -9.87
C LEU A 141 8.68 -9.54 -10.81
N ARG A 142 8.59 -9.23 -12.11
CA ARG A 142 8.06 -10.13 -13.13
C ARG A 142 8.98 -11.31 -13.43
N SER A 143 10.26 -11.23 -13.12
CA SER A 143 11.20 -12.36 -13.27
C SER A 143 10.95 -13.46 -12.24
N ARG A 144 10.51 -13.09 -11.02
CA ARG A 144 10.20 -14.02 -9.92
C ARG A 144 8.74 -13.92 -9.48
N LYS A 145 7.80 -13.98 -10.44
CA LYS A 145 6.35 -13.79 -10.18
C LYS A 145 5.82 -14.67 -9.04
N VAL A 146 6.17 -15.96 -9.04
CA VAL A 146 5.62 -16.93 -8.08
C VAL A 146 5.95 -16.53 -6.65
N MET A 147 7.22 -16.18 -6.40
CA MET A 147 7.71 -15.79 -5.08
C MET A 147 7.05 -14.48 -4.60
N ASN A 148 7.00 -13.46 -5.46
CA ASN A 148 6.37 -12.18 -5.11
C ASN A 148 4.86 -12.32 -4.90
N MET A 149 4.22 -13.23 -5.65
CA MET A 149 2.79 -13.49 -5.53
C MET A 149 2.46 -14.28 -4.27
N GLN A 150 3.32 -15.21 -3.83
CA GLN A 150 3.21 -15.88 -2.54
C GLN A 150 3.36 -14.88 -1.39
N PHE A 151 4.36 -13.99 -1.44
CA PHE A 151 4.54 -12.92 -0.47
C PHE A 151 3.28 -12.04 -0.39
N GLY A 152 2.83 -11.51 -1.52
CA GLY A 152 1.65 -10.66 -1.60
C GLY A 152 0.36 -11.36 -1.15
N ALA A 153 0.20 -12.65 -1.45
CA ALA A 153 -0.95 -13.44 -1.03
C ALA A 153 -0.95 -13.66 0.48
N LEU A 154 0.19 -14.00 1.08
CA LEU A 154 0.33 -14.13 2.53
C LEU A 154 0.05 -12.80 3.24
N THR A 155 0.61 -11.69 2.73
CA THR A 155 0.31 -10.36 3.25
C THR A 155 -1.18 -10.05 3.14
N SER A 156 -1.82 -10.36 2.00
CA SER A 156 -3.25 -10.15 1.81
C SER A 156 -4.13 -11.01 2.72
N LEU A 157 -3.68 -12.21 3.11
CA LEU A 157 -4.40 -13.05 4.07
C LEU A 157 -4.25 -12.51 5.49
N PHE A 158 -3.09 -11.99 5.85
CA PHE A 158 -2.87 -11.38 7.16
C PHE A 158 -3.60 -10.05 7.33
N THR A 159 -3.80 -9.27 6.27
CA THR A 159 -4.64 -8.06 6.35
C THR A 159 -6.12 -8.37 6.60
N MET A 160 -6.59 -9.58 6.25
CA MET A 160 -7.95 -10.03 6.58
C MET A 160 -8.15 -10.30 8.07
N ILE A 161 -7.07 -10.54 8.83
CA ILE A 161 -7.12 -10.79 10.27
C ILE A 161 -6.93 -9.46 11.00
N PRO A 162 -7.95 -8.91 11.70
CA PRO A 162 -7.90 -7.56 12.26
C PRO A 162 -6.72 -7.31 13.20
N VAL A 163 -6.37 -8.30 14.03
CA VAL A 163 -5.25 -8.23 14.99
C VAL A 163 -3.91 -8.14 14.26
N LEU A 164 -3.73 -8.92 13.18
CA LEU A 164 -2.50 -8.89 12.38
C LEU A 164 -2.41 -7.63 11.54
N ASN A 165 -3.53 -7.11 11.05
CA ASN A 165 -3.59 -5.90 10.24
C ASN A 165 -3.01 -4.66 10.98
N LEU A 166 -3.02 -4.64 12.31
CA LEU A 166 -2.41 -3.56 13.11
C LEU A 166 -0.88 -3.52 12.98
N VAL A 167 -0.24 -4.67 12.77
CA VAL A 167 1.23 -4.81 12.68
C VAL A 167 1.70 -5.22 11.29
N ILE A 168 0.78 -5.36 10.32
CA ILE A 168 1.11 -5.89 9.00
C ILE A 168 2.05 -4.95 8.23
N LEU A 169 1.92 -3.64 8.42
CA LEU A 169 2.74 -2.65 7.73
C LEU A 169 4.23 -2.85 8.04
N PRO A 170 4.69 -2.79 9.32
CA PRO A 170 6.11 -3.04 9.61
C PRO A 170 6.55 -4.46 9.27
N VAL A 171 5.69 -5.47 9.50
CA VAL A 171 6.03 -6.88 9.20
C VAL A 171 6.23 -7.10 7.70
N ALA A 172 5.36 -6.55 6.86
CA ALA A 172 5.45 -6.67 5.41
C ALA A 172 6.64 -5.89 4.85
N ILE A 173 6.95 -4.71 5.39
CA ILE A 173 8.16 -3.97 5.03
C ILE A 173 9.40 -4.80 5.36
N CYS A 174 9.47 -5.35 6.57
CA CYS A 174 10.60 -6.19 6.97
C CYS A 174 10.75 -7.43 6.09
N GLY A 175 9.65 -8.11 5.78
CA GLY A 175 9.64 -9.27 4.88
C GLY A 175 10.03 -8.91 3.45
N ALA A 176 9.57 -7.78 2.93
CA ALA A 176 9.93 -7.30 1.60
C ALA A 176 11.41 -6.93 1.51
N THR A 177 11.97 -6.31 2.54
CA THR A 177 13.41 -5.99 2.61
C THR A 177 14.26 -7.25 2.74
N ALA A 178 13.85 -8.24 3.55
CA ALA A 178 14.55 -9.53 3.61
C ALA A 178 14.54 -10.23 2.24
N MET A 179 13.38 -10.27 1.58
CA MET A 179 13.26 -10.82 0.22
C MET A 179 14.12 -10.03 -0.80
N TRP A 180 14.22 -8.72 -0.64
CA TRP A 180 15.10 -7.87 -1.44
C TRP A 180 16.58 -8.26 -1.27
N VAL A 181 17.06 -8.38 -0.02
CA VAL A 181 18.44 -8.75 0.30
C VAL A 181 18.78 -10.12 -0.31
N ASP A 182 17.90 -11.11 -0.15
CA ASP A 182 18.17 -12.48 -0.58
C ASP A 182 18.09 -12.68 -2.10
N CYS A 183 17.20 -11.97 -2.79
CA CYS A 183 16.85 -12.30 -4.19
C CYS A 183 17.14 -11.21 -5.22
N TYR A 184 17.33 -9.95 -4.81
CA TYR A 184 17.37 -8.81 -5.71
C TYR A 184 18.61 -7.91 -5.53
N ARG A 185 19.22 -7.90 -4.33
CA ARG A 185 20.40 -7.09 -4.00
C ARG A 185 21.54 -7.29 -5.00
N ASP A 186 21.91 -8.53 -5.32
CA ASP A 186 23.04 -8.83 -6.22
C ASP A 186 22.92 -8.22 -7.63
N ARG A 187 21.70 -7.90 -8.08
CA ARG A 187 21.44 -7.36 -9.42
C ARG A 187 21.19 -5.86 -9.45
N HIS A 188 20.85 -5.26 -8.30
CA HIS A 188 20.31 -3.89 -8.27
C HIS A 188 20.86 -3.02 -7.12
N ALA A 189 21.68 -3.56 -6.22
CA ALA A 189 22.31 -2.77 -5.18
C ALA A 189 23.40 -1.87 -5.77
N SER A 190 23.31 -0.57 -5.48
CA SER A 190 24.35 0.41 -5.81
C SER A 190 25.48 0.45 -4.77
N TRP A 191 25.32 -0.21 -3.62
CA TRP A 191 26.31 -0.28 -2.54
C TRP A 191 26.72 -1.74 -2.29
N LYS A 192 28.04 -1.96 -2.19
CA LYS A 192 28.62 -3.24 -1.77
C LYS A 192 28.57 -3.36 -0.25
#